data_AF-A0A8J4UT85-F1
#
_entry.id   AF-A0A8J4UT85-F1
#
_cell.length_a   1.000
_cell.length_b   1.000
_cell.length_c   1.000
_cell.angle_alpha   90.00
_cell.angle_beta   90.00
_cell.angle_gamma   90.00
#
_symmetry.space_group_name_H-M   'P 1'
#
loop_
_entity.id
_entity.type
_entity.pdbx_description
1 polymer ?
#
loop_
_entity_poly.entity_id
_entity_poly.type
_entity_poly.pdbx_seq_one_letter_code
_entity_poly.pdbx_strand_id
1 'polypeptide(L)' 'MAACYEAAVMAAKSRELNSVAAQLAGRQEESEHSQKHVLELSREFKKNVPEEVREMVAPVLKSFQAQ' A
#
# COMPACT_ATOMS: atom_id res chain seq x y z
N MET A 1 -28.33 -23.49 25.45
CA MET A 1 -28.74 -22.36 24.60
C MET A 1 -27.69 -21.23 24.60
N ALA A 2 -27.22 -20.76 25.76
CA ALA A 2 -26.17 -19.71 25.87
C ALA A 2 -24.83 -20.06 25.18
N ALA A 3 -24.30 -21.27 25.37
CA ALA A 3 -23.03 -21.69 24.74
C ALA A 3 -23.09 -21.70 23.20
N CYS A 4 -24.24 -22.05 22.62
CA CYS A 4 -24.43 -22.00 21.16
C CYS A 4 -24.46 -20.56 20.63
N TYR A 5 -25.04 -19.64 21.41
CA TYR A 5 -25.08 -18.23 21.06
C TYR A 5 -23.67 -17.61 21.11
N GLU A 6 -22.89 -17.88 22.15
CA GLU A 6 -21.50 -17.42 22.26
C GLU A 6 -20.64 -17.97 21.12
N ALA A 7 -20.77 -19.26 20.79
CA ALA A 7 -20.07 -19.86 19.66
C ALA A 7 -20.43 -19.20 18.32
N ALA A 8 -21.70 -18.86 18.10
CA ALA A 8 -22.16 -18.17 16.90
C ALA A 8 -21.59 -16.75 16.81
N VAL A 9 -21.57 -16.01 17.92
CA VAL A 9 -20.98 -14.66 17.98
C VAL A 9 -19.48 -14.69 17.70
N MET A 10 -18.74 -15.65 18.28
CA MET A 10 -17.31 -15.79 18.01
C MET A 10 -17.03 -16.17 16.56
N ALA A 11 -17.83 -17.06 15.97
CA ALA A 11 -17.70 -17.42 14.56
C ALA A 11 -17.96 -16.22 13.63
N ALA A 12 -18.95 -15.38 13.94
CA ALA A 12 -19.23 -14.16 13.18
C ALA A 12 -18.05 -13.18 13.27
N LYS A 13 -17.54 -12.94 14.48
CA LYS A 13 -16.40 -12.03 14.70
C LYS A 13 -15.13 -12.50 13.98
N SER A 14 -14.83 -13.81 14.02
CA SER A 14 -13.67 -14.36 13.29
C SER A 14 -13.80 -14.19 11.77
N ARG A 15 -15.00 -14.31 11.20
CA ARG A 15 -15.21 -14.08 9.76
C ARG A 15 -14.99 -12.63 9.37
N GLU A 16 -15.51 -11.70 10.18
CA GLU A 16 -15.29 -10.27 9.96
C GLU A 16 -13.80 -9.91 10.04
N LEU A 17 -13.09 -10.39 11.07
CA LEU A 17 -11.66 -10.19 11.20
C LEU A 17 -10.87 -10.76 10.02
N ASN A 18 -11.21 -11.97 9.56
CA ASN A 18 -10.57 -12.56 8.39
C ASN A 18 -10.84 -11.74 7.12
N SER A 19 -12.04 -11.19 6.95
CA SER A 19 -12.37 -10.30 5.83
C SER A 19 -11.54 -9.02 5.87
N VAL A 20 -11.43 -8.38 7.03
CA VAL A 20 -10.61 -7.17 7.21
C VAL A 20 -9.13 -7.47 6.99
N ALA A 21 -8.63 -8.60 7.50
CA ALA A 21 -7.24 -9.02 7.31
C ALA A 21 -6.93 -9.24 5.82
N ALA A 22 -7.82 -9.90 5.07
CA ALA A 22 -7.66 -10.09 3.63
C ALA A 22 -7.68 -8.76 2.86
N GLN A 23 -8.58 -7.84 3.22
CA GLN A 23 -8.61 -6.49 2.61
C GLN A 23 -7.33 -5.70 2.90
N LEU A 24 -6.80 -5.78 4.13
CA LEU A 24 -5.56 -5.09 4.49
C LEU A 24 -4.36 -5.68 3.78
N ALA A 25 -4.30 -7.01 3.65
CA ALA A 25 -3.27 -7.69 2.87
C ALA A 25 -3.29 -7.24 1.40
N GLY A 26 -4.47 -7.19 0.78
CA GLY A 26 -4.60 -6.67 -0.60
C GLY A 26 -4.11 -5.23 -0.74
N ARG A 27 -4.48 -4.35 0.20
CA ARG A 27 -3.99 -2.94 0.19
C ARG A 27 -2.48 -2.85 0.39
N GLN A 28 -1.89 -3.73 1.19
CA GLN A 28 -0.45 -3.78 1.41
C GLN A 28 0.28 -4.18 0.11
N GLU A 29 -0.20 -5.22 -0.56
CA GLU A 29 0.33 -5.65 -1.87
C GLU A 29 0.23 -4.55 -2.93
N GLU A 30 -0.92 -3.87 -3.01
CA GLU A 30 -1.13 -2.73 -3.92
C GLU A 30 -0.17 -1.56 -3.61
N SER A 31 0.07 -1.27 -2.34
CA SER A 31 1.01 -0.24 -1.90
C SER A 31 2.45 -0.59 -2.31
N GLU A 32 2.88 -1.84 -2.08
CA GLU A 32 4.21 -2.31 -2.47
C GLU A 32 4.40 -2.29 -3.99
N HIS A 33 3.37 -2.70 -4.73
CA HIS A 33 3.38 -2.63 -6.18
C HIS A 33 3.51 -1.18 -6.67
N SER A 34 2.72 -0.27 -6.11
CA SER A 34 2.75 1.16 -6.45
C SER A 34 4.09 1.79 -6.10
N GLN A 35 4.69 1.44 -4.96
CA GLN A 35 6.01 1.91 -4.55
C GLN A 35 7.09 1.47 -5.54
N LYS A 36 7.10 0.20 -5.96
CA LYS A 36 8.03 -0.31 -6.98
C LYS A 36 7.87 0.46 -8.29
N HIS A 37 6.64 0.68 -8.74
CA HIS A 37 6.36 1.41 -9.96
C HIS A 37 6.86 2.87 -9.91
N VAL A 38 6.66 3.57 -8.79
CA VAL A 38 7.15 4.95 -8.61
C VAL A 38 8.68 5.02 -8.63
N LEU A 39 9.38 4.02 -8.09
CA LEU A 39 10.84 3.94 -8.17
C LEU A 39 11.33 3.75 -9.61
N GLU A 40 10.65 2.91 -10.40
CA GLU A 40 10.96 2.73 -11.83
C GLU A 40 10.75 4.02 -12.62
N LEU A 41 9.59 4.67 -12.45
CA LEU A 41 9.30 5.98 -13.06
C LEU A 41 10.34 7.03 -12.67
N SER A 42 10.75 7.06 -11.40
CA SER A 42 11.79 7.98 -10.92
C SER A 42 13.15 7.72 -11.59
N ARG A 43 13.49 6.45 -11.87
CA ARG A 43 14.72 6.10 -12.59
C ARG A 43 14.66 6.52 -14.06
N GLU A 44 13.54 6.23 -14.73
CA GLU A 44 13.33 6.64 -16.13
C GLU A 44 13.34 8.16 -16.28
N PHE A 45 12.66 8.88 -15.37
CA PHE A 45 12.67 10.33 -15.34
C PHE A 45 14.10 10.88 -15.22
N LYS A 46 14.89 10.37 -14.27
CA LYS A 46 16.29 10.80 -14.11
C LYS A 46 17.14 10.53 -15.35
N LYS A 47 16.88 9.43 -16.08
CA LYS A 47 17.62 9.06 -17.28
C LYS A 47 17.29 9.94 -18.48
N ASN A 48 16.02 10.32 -18.63
CA ASN A 48 15.51 10.91 -19.88
C ASN A 48 15.27 12.42 -19.80
N VAL A 49 15.34 13.03 -18.60
CA VAL A 49 15.00 14.44 -18.39
C VAL A 49 16.26 15.30 -18.14
N PRO A 50 16.36 16.49 -18.78
CA PRO A 50 17.45 17.45 -18.56
C PRO A 50 17.61 17.87 -17.10
N GLU A 51 18.83 18.26 -16.73
CA GLU A 51 19.19 18.59 -15.35
C GLU A 51 18.37 19.74 -14.77
N GLU A 52 18.14 20.81 -15.55
CA GLU A 52 17.39 21.99 -15.07
C GLU A 52 15.96 21.61 -14.64
N VAL A 53 15.33 20.70 -15.38
CA VAL A 53 13.97 20.22 -15.07
C VAL A 53 13.99 19.26 -13.87
N ARG A 54 15.04 18.45 -13.71
CA ARG A 54 15.19 17.57 -12.55
C ARG A 54 15.34 18.35 -11.25
N GLU A 55 16.02 19.49 -11.26
CA GLU A 55 16.16 20.35 -10.08
C GLU A 55 14.81 20.91 -9.63
N MET A 56 13.96 21.33 -10.57
CA MET A 56 12.63 21.88 -10.27
C MET A 56 11.70 20.87 -9.60
N VAL A 57 11.79 19.59 -9.96
CA VAL A 57 10.92 18.54 -9.40
C VAL A 57 11.59 17.73 -8.28
N ALA A 58 12.84 18.05 -7.93
CA ALA A 58 13.60 17.34 -6.91
C ALA A 58 12.87 17.21 -5.55
N PRO A 59 12.15 18.24 -5.04
CA PRO A 59 11.38 18.10 -3.80
C PRO A 59 10.27 17.03 -3.90
N VAL A 60 9.60 16.97 -5.05
CA VAL A 60 8.51 16.01 -5.32
C VAL A 60 9.08 14.60 -5.40
N LEU A 61 10.15 14.39 -6.16
CA LEU A 61 10.82 13.09 -6.25
C LEU A 61 11.31 12.58 -4.89
N LYS A 62 11.80 13.47 -4.01
CA LYS A 62 12.20 13.12 -2.64
C LYS A 62 11.02 12.70 -1.76
N SER A 63 9.85 13.32 -1.93
CA SER A 63 8.65 12.94 -1.16
C SER A 63 8.21 11.49 -1.40
N PHE A 64 8.45 10.96 -2.59
CA PHE A 64 8.18 9.56 -2.93
C PHE A 64 9.25 8.58 -2.44
N GLN A 65 10.39 9.06 -1.96
CA GLN A 65 11.52 8.25 -1.46
C GLN A 65 11.57 8.16 0.07
N ALA A 66 10.73 8.92 0.77
CA ALA A 66 10.78 9.05 2.24
C ALA A 66 10.00 7.96 3.00
N GLN A 67 9.63 6.85 2.34
CA GLN A 67 8.91 5.72 2.93
C GLN A 67 9.76 4.45 2.92
#